data_AF-A0A924D0E2-F1
#
_entry.id   AF-A0A924D0E2-F1
#
_cell.length_a   1.000
_cell.length_b   1.000
_cell.length_c   1.000
_cell.angle_alpha   90.00
_cell.angle_beta   90.00
_cell.angle_gamma   90.00
#
_symmetry.space_group_name_H-M   'P 1'
#
loop_
_entity.id
_entity.type
_entity.pdbx_description
1 polymer ?
#
loop_
_entity_poly.entity_id
_entity_poly.type
_entity_poly.pdbx_seq_one_letter_code
_entity_poly.pdbx_strand_id
1 'polypeptide(L)' 'MRHGNAHRKLGRTTSHRLAMFRNMSASLIKHEQIKTTLPKAREIRPYMEKLITLAKHGGLSNRRLAHAR' A
#
# COMPACT_ATOMS: atom_id res chain seq x y z
N MET A 1 -13.98 19.73 -12.30
CA MET A 1 -12.70 19.24 -11.75
C MET A 1 -12.99 18.57 -10.40
N ARG A 2 -12.32 17.47 -10.03
CA ARG A 2 -12.51 16.86 -8.69
C ARG A 2 -11.55 17.53 -7.69
N HIS A 3 -11.96 18.67 -7.12
CA HIS A 3 -11.14 19.40 -6.14
C HIS A 3 -10.86 18.55 -4.89
N GLY A 4 -9.64 18.64 -4.34
CA GLY A 4 -9.24 17.99 -3.09
C GLY A 4 -9.20 16.45 -3.09
N ASN A 5 -9.35 15.79 -4.24
CA ASN A 5 -9.36 14.32 -4.27
C ASN A 5 -7.94 13.75 -4.26
N ALA A 6 -7.56 13.13 -3.15
CA ALA A 6 -6.37 12.28 -3.06
C ALA A 6 -6.68 10.85 -3.54
N HIS A 7 -5.66 10.21 -4.12
CA HIS A 7 -5.66 8.81 -4.58
C HIS A 7 -6.48 8.49 -5.84
N ARG A 8 -5.96 7.56 -6.64
CA ARG A 8 -6.60 7.07 -7.86
C ARG A 8 -7.51 5.88 -7.58
N LYS A 9 -8.67 5.83 -8.23
CA LYS A 9 -9.59 4.66 -8.18
C LYS A 9 -9.02 3.42 -8.90
N LEU A 10 -8.10 3.61 -9.86
CA LEU A 10 -7.47 2.55 -10.65
C LEU A 10 -8.48 1.59 -11.35
N GLY A 11 -9.68 2.08 -11.64
CA GLY A 11 -10.76 1.29 -12.24
C GLY A 11 -11.23 0.13 -11.36
N ARG A 12 -11.04 0.19 -10.03
CA ARG A 12 -11.36 -0.90 -9.10
C ARG A 12 -12.24 -0.42 -7.95
N THR A 13 -13.07 -1.34 -7.45
CA THR A 13 -13.77 -1.17 -6.17
C THR A 13 -12.76 -1.02 -5.04
N THR A 14 -13.20 -0.47 -3.90
CA THR A 14 -12.31 -0.26 -2.75
C THR A 14 -11.75 -1.57 -2.20
N SER A 15 -12.56 -2.63 -2.11
CA SER A 15 -12.11 -3.95 -1.65
C SER A 15 -11.01 -4.55 -2.53
N HIS A 16 -11.21 -4.56 -3.85
CA HIS A 16 -10.21 -5.05 -4.79
C HIS A 16 -8.94 -4.18 -4.75
N ARG A 17 -9.08 -2.85 -4.68
CA ARG A 17 -7.91 -1.96 -4.59
C ARG A 17 -7.07 -2.22 -3.34
N LEU A 18 -7.70 -2.47 -2.19
CA LEU A 18 -7.01 -2.83 -0.95
C LEU A 18 -6.30 -4.19 -1.07
N ALA A 19 -6.98 -5.21 -1.59
CA ALA A 19 -6.36 -6.53 -1.82
C ALA A 19 -5.16 -6.46 -2.78
N MET A 20 -5.27 -5.66 -3.85
CA MET A 20 -4.18 -5.43 -4.79
C MET A 20 -2.97 -4.76 -4.11
N PHE A 21 -3.19 -3.76 -3.26
CA PHE A 21 -2.09 -3.11 -2.53
C PHE A 21 -1.42 -4.05 -1.52
N ARG A 22 -2.18 -4.90 -0.82
CA ARG A 22 -1.63 -5.94 0.06
C ARG A 22 -0.69 -6.86 -0.69
N ASN A 23 -1.16 -7.41 -1.81
CA ASN A 23 -0.37 -8.34 -2.63
C ASN A 23 0.89 -7.68 -3.20
N MET A 24 0.77 -6.48 -3.77
CA MET A 24 1.94 -5.77 -4.30
C MET A 24 2.94 -5.39 -3.20
N SER A 25 2.48 -5.04 -2.00
CA SER A 25 3.37 -4.71 -0.88
C SER A 25 4.11 -5.95 -0.40
N ALA A 26 3.42 -7.09 -0.27
CA ALA A 26 4.07 -8.36 0.05
C ALA A 26 5.12 -8.75 -0.99
N SER A 27 4.81 -8.63 -2.29
CA SER A 27 5.78 -8.87 -3.36
C SER A 27 6.97 -7.91 -3.32
N LEU A 28 6.73 -6.62 -3.05
CA LEU A 28 7.79 -5.63 -2.97
C LEU A 28 8.72 -5.87 -1.77
N ILE A 29 8.19 -6.28 -0.60
CA ILE A 29 9.03 -6.66 0.55
C ILE A 29 9.83 -7.93 0.23
N LYS A 30 9.20 -8.93 -0.41
CA LYS A 30 9.84 -10.22 -0.69
C LYS A 30 10.95 -10.12 -1.74
N HIS A 31 10.74 -9.31 -2.77
CA HIS A 31 11.61 -9.26 -3.95
C HIS A 31 12.42 -7.97 -4.05
N GLU A 32 12.23 -7.03 -3.12
CA GLU A 32 12.87 -5.70 -3.05
C GLU A 32 12.58 -4.76 -4.24
N GLN A 33 12.12 -5.31 -5.37
CA GLN A 33 11.76 -4.59 -6.57
C GLN A 33 10.59 -5.28 -7.28
N ILE A 34 9.67 -4.48 -7.82
CA ILE A 34 8.58 -4.96 -8.67
C ILE A 34 8.42 -4.05 -9.89
N LYS A 35 8.04 -4.63 -11.04
CA LYS A 35 7.65 -3.87 -12.23
C LYS A 35 6.12 -3.76 -12.29
N THR A 36 5.60 -2.54 -12.36
CA THR A 36 4.15 -2.29 -12.43
C THR A 36 3.87 -1.03 -13.25
N THR A 37 2.60 -0.67 -13.43
CA THR A 37 2.24 0.54 -14.17
C THR A 37 2.52 1.79 -13.33
N LEU A 38 2.91 2.88 -13.98
CA LEU A 38 3.20 4.16 -13.33
C LEU A 38 2.12 4.61 -12.32
N PRO A 39 0.81 4.60 -12.63
CA PRO A 39 -0.20 4.99 -11.65
C PRO A 39 -0.23 4.05 -10.44
N LYS A 40 -0.08 2.73 -10.62
CA LYS A 40 -0.04 1.77 -9.49
C LYS A 40 1.18 2.02 -8.60
N ALA A 41 2.34 2.28 -9.20
CA ALA A 41 3.59 2.57 -8.48
C ALA A 41 3.51 3.90 -7.68
N ARG A 42 2.78 4.90 -8.19
CA ARG A 42 2.55 6.15 -7.43
C ARG A 42 1.59 5.95 -6.26
N GLU A 43 0.56 5.10 -6.42
CA GLU A 43 -0.42 4.86 -5.36
C GLU A 43 0.07 3.91 -4.25
N ILE A 44 0.93 2.93 -4.58
CA ILE A 44 1.44 1.99 -3.56
C ILE A 44 2.42 2.64 -2.58
N ARG A 45 3.14 3.70 -3.01
CA ARG A 45 4.13 4.41 -2.20
C ARG A 45 3.63 4.81 -0.80
N PRO A 46 2.55 5.59 -0.65
CA PRO A 46 2.05 5.99 0.67
C PRO A 46 1.51 4.81 1.50
N TYR A 47 1.11 3.72 0.85
CA TYR A 47 0.69 2.50 1.56
C TYR A 47 1.91 1.77 2.14
N MET A 48 2.97 1.60 1.35
CA MET A 48 4.22 0.97 1.77
C MET A 48 4.97 1.79 2.82
N GLU A 49 5.06 3.12 2.66
CA GLU A 49 5.71 4.00 3.64
C GLU A 49 5.09 3.87 5.03
N LYS A 50 3.76 3.77 5.12
CA LYS A 50 3.07 3.55 6.40
C LYS A 50 3.42 2.20 7.02
N LEU A 51 3.59 1.15 6.22
CA LEU A 51 4.01 -0.16 6.72
C LEU A 51 5.45 -0.10 7.25
N ILE A 52 6.36 0.57 6.53
CA ILE A 52 7.74 0.77 6.96
C ILE A 52 7.79 1.58 8.26
N THR A 53 7.00 2.64 8.40
CA THR A 53 6.94 3.44 9.63
C THR A 53 6.48 2.60 10.82
N LEU A 54 5.43 1.78 10.67
CA LEU A 54 5.00 0.86 11.72
C LEU A 54 6.11 -0.14 12.09
N ALA A 55 6.79 -0.68 11.08
CA ALA A 55 7.87 -1.64 11.28
C ALA A 55 9.05 -1.01 12.05
N LYS A 56 9.41 0.24 11.73
CA LYS A 56 10.47 0.99 12.42
C LYS A 56 10.14 1.26 13.89
N HIS A 57 8.90 1.59 14.22
CA HIS A 57 8.49 1.80 15.61
C HIS A 57 8.44 0.50 16.42
N GLY A 58 8.17 -0.64 15.77
CA GLY A 58 8.15 -1.95 16.42
C GLY A 58 7.02 -2.13 17.44
N GLY A 59 7.11 -3.17 18.28
CA GLY A 59 6.09 -3.51 19.29
C GLY A 59 4.91 -4.34 18.78
N LEU A 60 4.22 -5.01 19.72
CA LEU A 60 3.14 -5.96 19.41
C LEU A 60 1.92 -5.29 18.77
N SER A 61 1.53 -4.11 19.26
CA SER A 61 0.39 -3.36 18.73
C SER A 61 0.60 -2.99 17.25
N ASN A 62 1.78 -2.48 16.90
CA ASN A 62 2.10 -2.09 15.53
C ASN A 62 2.19 -3.29 14.59
N ARG A 63 2.70 -4.44 15.06
CA ARG A 63 2.66 -5.70 14.29
C ARG A 63 1.22 -6.14 13.98
N ARG A 64 0.33 -6.08 14.98
CA ARG A 64 -1.10 -6.39 14.78
C ARG A 64 -1.76 -5.40 13.82
N LEU A 65 -1.45 -4.11 13.93
CA LEU A 65 -1.97 -3.07 13.04
C LEU A 65 -1.48 -3.26 11.59
N ALA A 66 -0.21 -3.62 11.39
CA ALA A 66 0.34 -3.92 10.08
C ALA A 66 -0.36 -5.15 9.44
N HIS A 67 -0.64 -6.19 10.23
CA HIS A 67 -1.34 -7.39 9.76
C HIS A 67 -2.82 -7.13 9.40
N ALA A 68 -3.48 -6.18 10.08
CA ALA A 68 -4.88 -5.85 9.81
C ALA A 68 -5.08 -4.99 8.54
N ARG A 69 -4.02 -4.33 8.06
CA ARG A 69 -4.06 -3.43 6.89
C ARG A 69 -4.05 -4.16 5.57
#